data_AF-A0A4Y2RJM1-F1
#
_entry.id   AF-A0A4Y2RJM1-F1
#
_cell.length_a   1.000
_cell.length_b   1.000
_cell.length_c   1.000
_cell.angle_alpha   90.00
_cell.angle_beta   90.00
_cell.angle_gamma   90.00
#
_symmetry.space_group_name_H-M   'P 1'
#
loop_
_entity.id
_entity.type
_entity.pdbx_description
1 polymer ?
#
loop_
_entity_poly.entity_id
_entity_poly.type
_entity_poly.pdbx_seq_one_letter_code
_entity_poly.pdbx_strand_id
1 'polypeptide(L)'
;MLCEVTNKKDLNAAQLYLMEICEAINCGHCRESLSKRNPGKVCHSRWLRIANRILRFNVARENSPEALLTLTTFIANVFVPMWLKVKTKPSVIYGAQQLHQSIVLAHYLSSDLKDVIHTVIKRNGSFGHPENVLISMLADDRNHIRESALQRILKARKVKRSTAPQPLQRIIYLQRISVSSIYQLLTFV
;
A
#
# COMPACT_ATOMS: atom_id res chain seq x y z
N MET A 1 1.99 3.93 -15.52
CA MET A 1 2.07 4.32 -14.09
C MET A 1 2.70 3.24 -13.19
N LEU A 2 2.57 1.93 -13.46
CA LEU A 2 3.25 0.87 -12.69
C LEU A 2 4.78 0.79 -12.93
N CYS A 3 5.24 1.09 -14.15
CA CYS A 3 6.64 0.92 -14.56
C CYS A 3 7.64 1.94 -13.98
N GLU A 4 7.21 3.14 -13.57
CA GLU A 4 8.15 4.21 -13.16
C GLU A 4 8.67 4.06 -11.72
N VAL A 5 8.02 3.23 -10.89
CA VAL A 5 8.20 3.28 -9.43
C VAL A 5 9.16 2.21 -8.90
N THR A 6 9.57 1.22 -9.72
CA THR A 6 10.35 0.07 -9.21
C THR A 6 11.47 -0.38 -10.14
N ASN A 7 12.69 -0.46 -9.61
CA ASN A 7 13.79 -1.16 -10.26
C ASN A 7 13.45 -2.66 -10.31
N LYS A 8 13.17 -3.18 -11.51
CA LYS A 8 12.74 -4.57 -11.74
C LYS A 8 13.72 -5.61 -11.17
N LYS A 9 14.97 -5.22 -10.91
CA LYS A 9 16.03 -6.06 -10.33
C LYS A 9 15.79 -6.45 -8.87
N ASP A 10 14.99 -5.67 -8.12
CA ASP A 10 14.72 -5.91 -6.70
C ASP A 10 13.54 -6.87 -6.45
N LEU A 11 12.90 -7.34 -7.54
CA LEU A 11 11.71 -8.19 -7.50
C LEU A 11 12.08 -9.64 -7.80
N ASN A 12 11.49 -10.56 -7.04
CA ASN A 12 11.59 -11.97 -7.41
C ASN A 12 10.71 -12.28 -8.64
N ALA A 13 10.91 -13.46 -9.24
CA ALA A 13 10.20 -13.86 -10.45
C ALA A 13 8.66 -13.77 -10.32
N ALA A 14 8.10 -14.13 -9.16
CA ALA A 14 6.65 -14.09 -8.93
C ALA A 14 6.11 -12.66 -8.77
N GLN A 15 6.90 -11.76 -8.20
CA GLN A 15 6.55 -10.35 -8.06
C GLN A 15 6.66 -9.62 -9.40
N LEU A 16 7.70 -9.92 -10.17
CA LEU A 16 7.88 -9.39 -11.52
C LEU A 16 6.72 -9.84 -12.42
N TYR A 17 6.37 -11.12 -12.39
CA TYR A 17 5.21 -11.65 -13.11
C TYR A 17 3.91 -10.92 -12.74
N LEU A 18 3.67 -10.71 -11.43
CA LEU A 18 2.48 -10.01 -10.95
C LEU A 18 2.39 -8.57 -11.47
N MET A 19 3.54 -7.88 -11.54
CA MET A 19 3.57 -6.54 -12.13
C MET A 19 3.28 -6.56 -13.63
N GLU A 20 3.94 -7.45 -14.38
CA GLU A 20 3.78 -7.56 -15.83
C GLU A 20 2.34 -7.91 -16.22
N ILE A 21 1.68 -8.81 -15.48
CA ILE A 21 0.29 -9.17 -15.77
C ILE A 21 -0.70 -8.04 -15.42
N CYS A 22 -0.44 -7.25 -14.37
CA CYS A 22 -1.25 -6.07 -14.08
C CYS A 22 -1.09 -5.00 -15.17
N GLU A 23 0.14 -4.79 -15.65
CA GLU A 23 0.40 -3.89 -16.76
C GLU A 23 -0.31 -4.34 -18.05
N ALA A 24 -0.27 -5.64 -18.37
CA ALA A 24 -1.00 -6.21 -19.49
C ALA A 24 -2.52 -5.99 -19.41
N ILE A 25 -3.10 -6.20 -18.22
CA ILE A 25 -4.54 -5.96 -17.98
C ILE A 25 -4.88 -4.48 -18.16
N ASN A 26 -4.08 -3.58 -17.59
CA ASN A 26 -4.31 -2.14 -17.70
C ASN A 26 -4.14 -1.61 -19.13
N CYS A 27 -3.28 -2.24 -19.93
CA CYS A 27 -3.10 -1.93 -21.35
C CYS A 27 -4.10 -2.65 -22.26
N GLY A 28 -4.96 -3.52 -21.72
CA GLY A 28 -5.91 -4.32 -22.49
C GLY A 28 -5.29 -5.37 -23.40
N HIS A 29 -3.98 -5.63 -23.30
CA HIS A 29 -3.26 -6.56 -24.18
C HIS A 29 -2.30 -7.44 -23.37
N CYS A 30 -2.56 -8.75 -23.37
CA CYS A 30 -1.68 -9.75 -22.77
C CYS A 30 -0.94 -10.54 -23.85
N ARG A 31 0.40 -10.47 -23.82
CA ARG A 31 1.26 -11.26 -24.71
C ARG A 31 1.13 -12.75 -24.39
N GLU A 32 1.12 -13.59 -25.41
CA GLU A 32 1.03 -15.04 -25.26
C GLU A 32 2.20 -15.63 -24.44
N SER A 33 3.38 -15.04 -24.56
CA SER A 33 4.53 -15.42 -23.73
C SER A 33 4.29 -15.17 -22.25
N LEU A 34 3.57 -14.11 -21.89
CA LEU A 34 3.23 -13.77 -20.49
C LEU A 34 2.09 -14.65 -19.96
N SER A 35 1.10 -14.99 -20.79
CA SER A 35 -0.01 -15.86 -20.38
C SER A 35 0.46 -17.29 -20.06
N LYS A 36 1.41 -17.81 -20.86
CA LYS A 36 2.01 -19.15 -20.71
C LYS A 36 3.15 -19.21 -19.68
N ARG A 37 3.73 -18.07 -19.29
CA ARG A 37 4.85 -18.02 -18.35
C ARG A 37 4.47 -18.55 -16.97
N ASN A 38 5.34 -19.38 -16.40
CA ASN A 38 5.21 -19.79 -15.01
C ASN A 38 5.57 -18.59 -14.11
N PRO A 39 4.68 -18.17 -13.18
CA PRO A 39 4.98 -17.11 -12.21
C PRO A 39 6.14 -17.45 -11.26
N GLY A 40 6.72 -18.65 -11.35
CA GLY A 40 7.82 -19.07 -10.50
C GLY A 40 7.35 -19.48 -9.11
N LYS A 41 8.30 -19.71 -8.20
CA LYS A 41 7.97 -20.13 -6.83
C LYS A 41 7.23 -19.00 -6.12
N VAL A 42 5.95 -19.23 -5.87
CA VAL A 42 5.06 -18.20 -5.35
C VAL A 42 5.55 -17.78 -3.96
N CYS A 43 5.74 -16.47 -3.77
CA CYS A 43 6.20 -15.87 -2.53
C CYS A 43 5.36 -16.31 -1.30
N HIS A 44 5.97 -16.23 -0.10
CA HIS A 44 5.32 -16.62 1.16
C HIS A 44 3.98 -15.91 1.44
N SER A 45 3.73 -14.75 0.82
CA SER A 45 2.48 -14.00 0.98
C SER A 45 1.30 -14.72 0.31
N ARG A 46 0.33 -15.16 1.13
CA ARG A 46 -0.91 -15.82 0.69
C ARG A 46 -1.69 -14.94 -0.30
N TRP A 47 -1.79 -13.64 -0.04
CA TRP A 47 -2.50 -12.68 -0.88
C TRP A 47 -1.89 -12.51 -2.26
N LEU A 48 -0.56 -12.42 -2.36
CA LEU A 48 0.09 -12.34 -3.67
C LEU A 48 -0.15 -13.60 -4.50
N ARG A 49 -0.31 -14.77 -3.88
CA ARG A 49 -0.69 -15.99 -4.62
C ARG A 49 -2.12 -15.91 -5.14
N ILE A 50 -3.04 -15.46 -4.30
CA ILE A 50 -4.45 -15.34 -4.64
C ILE A 50 -4.62 -14.31 -5.77
N ALA A 51 -4.01 -13.13 -5.64
CA ALA A 51 -4.01 -12.09 -6.67
C ALA A 51 -3.46 -12.60 -8.01
N ASN A 52 -2.28 -13.24 -8.00
CA ASN A 52 -1.72 -13.85 -9.21
C ASN A 52 -2.66 -14.87 -9.85
N ARG A 53 -3.30 -15.74 -9.05
CA ARG A 53 -4.25 -16.74 -9.56
C ARG A 53 -5.48 -16.10 -10.19
N ILE A 54 -6.07 -15.08 -9.54
CA ILE A 54 -7.24 -14.36 -10.05
C ILE A 54 -6.92 -13.67 -11.38
N LEU A 55 -5.79 -12.96 -11.46
CA LEU A 55 -5.40 -12.24 -12.68
C LEU A 55 -5.14 -13.20 -13.84
N ARG A 56 -4.45 -14.33 -13.59
CA ARG A 56 -4.24 -15.37 -14.60
C ARG A 56 -5.55 -16.01 -15.06
N PHE A 57 -6.44 -16.28 -14.10
CA PHE A 57 -7.75 -16.83 -14.41
C PHE A 57 -8.58 -15.88 -15.28
N ASN A 58 -8.50 -14.57 -15.04
CA ASN A 58 -9.15 -13.57 -15.87
C ASN A 58 -8.56 -13.51 -17.29
N VAL A 59 -7.23 -13.47 -17.42
CA VAL A 59 -6.54 -13.40 -18.72
C VAL A 59 -6.77 -14.65 -19.57
N ALA A 60 -6.94 -15.83 -18.94
CA ALA A 60 -7.19 -17.08 -19.65
C ALA A 60 -8.63 -17.22 -20.17
N ARG A 61 -9.54 -16.31 -19.83
CA ARG A 61 -10.95 -16.35 -20.23
C ARG A 61 -11.23 -15.35 -21.32
N GLU A 62 -11.98 -15.77 -22.33
CA GLU A 62 -12.47 -14.89 -23.40
C GLU A 62 -13.63 -14.00 -22.91
N ASN A 63 -14.50 -14.56 -22.05
CA ASN A 63 -15.65 -13.86 -21.47
C ASN A 63 -15.60 -13.92 -19.94
N SER A 64 -15.15 -12.82 -19.34
CA SER A 64 -15.05 -12.68 -17.88
C SER A 64 -16.31 -12.07 -17.29
N PRO A 65 -16.92 -12.68 -16.24
CA PRO A 65 -18.05 -12.10 -15.53
C PRO A 65 -17.70 -10.73 -14.96
N GLU A 66 -18.69 -9.83 -14.87
CA GLU A 66 -18.49 -8.46 -14.37
C GLU A 66 -17.85 -8.42 -12.97
N ALA A 67 -18.24 -9.33 -12.07
CA ALA A 67 -17.64 -9.44 -10.74
C ALA A 67 -16.15 -9.80 -10.80
N LEU A 68 -15.73 -10.67 -11.74
CA LEU A 68 -14.33 -11.02 -11.93
C LEU A 68 -13.56 -9.84 -12.52
N LEU A 69 -14.13 -9.13 -13.50
CA LEU A 69 -13.54 -7.93 -14.07
C LEU A 69 -13.32 -6.88 -12.97
N THR A 70 -14.35 -6.57 -12.18
CA THR A 70 -14.28 -5.65 -11.05
C THR A 70 -13.16 -6.00 -10.08
N LEU A 71 -13.05 -7.28 -9.70
CA LEU A 71 -11.99 -7.76 -8.81
C LEU A 71 -10.60 -7.64 -9.44
N THR A 72 -10.45 -7.99 -10.72
CA THR A 72 -9.16 -7.91 -11.42
C THR A 72 -8.69 -6.47 -11.62
N THR A 73 -9.62 -5.56 -11.97
CA THR A 73 -9.38 -4.13 -12.06
C THR A 73 -8.96 -3.56 -10.71
N PHE A 74 -9.65 -3.94 -9.62
CA PHE A 74 -9.24 -3.54 -8.26
C PHE A 74 -7.82 -4.03 -7.93
N ILE A 75 -7.51 -5.29 -8.24
CA ILE A 75 -6.18 -5.84 -7.98
C ILE A 75 -5.11 -5.08 -8.77
N ALA A 76 -5.33 -4.84 -10.06
CA ALA A 76 -4.37 -4.20 -10.95
C ALA A 76 -4.19 -2.69 -10.68
N ASN A 77 -5.26 -1.98 -10.26
CA ASN A 77 -5.25 -0.52 -10.11
C ASN A 77 -5.08 -0.03 -8.66
N VAL A 78 -5.40 -0.86 -7.67
CA VAL A 78 -5.30 -0.46 -6.25
C VAL A 78 -4.31 -1.33 -5.51
N PHE A 79 -4.56 -2.64 -5.45
CA PHE A 79 -3.80 -3.55 -4.59
C PHE A 79 -2.33 -3.67 -4.99
N VAL A 80 -2.04 -4.00 -6.26
CA VAL A 80 -0.66 -4.19 -6.73
C VAL A 80 0.16 -2.89 -6.70
N PRO A 81 -0.36 -1.74 -7.19
CA PRO A 81 0.35 -0.46 -7.03
C PRO A 81 0.65 -0.11 -5.57
N MET A 82 -0.31 -0.31 -4.66
CA MET A 82 -0.11 -0.04 -3.23
C MET A 82 0.96 -0.97 -2.63
N TRP A 83 0.84 -2.28 -2.88
CA TRP A 83 1.81 -3.27 -2.41
C TRP A 83 3.22 -2.95 -2.90
N LEU A 84 3.36 -2.55 -4.16
CA LEU A 84 4.64 -2.22 -4.77
C LEU A 84 5.28 -1.00 -4.10
N LYS A 85 4.50 0.05 -3.84
CA LYS A 85 4.99 1.25 -3.15
C LYS A 85 5.47 0.97 -1.73
N VAL A 86 4.75 0.12 -1.01
CA VAL A 86 5.14 -0.33 0.33
C VAL A 86 6.43 -1.16 0.26
N LYS A 87 6.55 -2.02 -0.76
CA LYS A 87 7.73 -2.86 -0.97
C LYS A 87 8.98 -2.06 -1.31
N THR A 88 8.87 -1.04 -2.15
CA THR A 88 10.00 -0.19 -2.55
C THR A 88 10.39 0.83 -1.48
N LYS A 89 9.42 1.31 -0.70
CA LYS A 89 9.62 2.30 0.36
C LYS A 89 9.10 1.80 1.71
N PRO A 90 9.75 0.80 2.34
CA PRO A 90 9.23 0.17 3.56
C PRO A 90 9.42 1.00 4.84
N SER A 91 10.14 2.13 4.78
CA SER A 91 10.37 2.95 5.97
C SER A 91 9.08 3.64 6.44
N VAL A 92 8.90 3.74 7.75
CA VAL A 92 7.76 4.42 8.40
C VAL A 92 7.58 5.87 7.93
N ILE A 93 8.67 6.52 7.51
CA ILE A 93 8.65 7.89 6.98
C ILE A 93 7.75 8.03 5.75
N TYR A 94 7.47 6.94 5.02
CA TYR A 94 6.57 6.97 3.87
C TYR A 94 5.14 6.51 4.21
N GLY A 95 4.89 6.05 5.44
CA GLY A 95 3.64 5.42 5.83
C GLY A 95 2.43 6.32 5.61
N ALA A 96 2.48 7.58 6.04
CA ALA A 96 1.36 8.50 5.88
C ALA A 96 1.09 8.82 4.39
N GLN A 97 2.14 8.95 3.58
CA GLN A 97 2.03 9.17 2.14
C GLN A 97 1.41 7.95 1.44
N GLN A 98 1.82 6.74 1.83
CA GLN A 98 1.27 5.49 1.29
C GLN A 98 -0.20 5.30 1.66
N LEU A 99 -0.57 5.62 2.90
CA LEU A 99 -1.97 5.60 3.33
C LEU A 99 -2.82 6.59 2.52
N HIS A 100 -2.36 7.83 2.37
CA HIS A 100 -3.04 8.83 1.54
C HIS A 100 -3.21 8.34 0.09
N GLN A 101 -2.17 7.77 -0.51
CA GLN A 101 -2.24 7.24 -1.87
C GLN A 101 -3.21 6.06 -1.99
N SER A 102 -3.34 5.24 -0.96
CA SER A 102 -4.32 4.15 -0.92
C SER A 102 -5.76 4.68 -1.01
N ILE A 103 -6.05 5.78 -0.30
CA ILE A 103 -7.34 6.47 -0.36
C ILE A 103 -7.58 7.05 -1.76
N VAL A 104 -6.57 7.71 -2.34
CA VAL A 104 -6.67 8.28 -3.69
C VAL A 104 -6.91 7.20 -4.75
N LEU A 105 -6.20 6.08 -4.68
CA LEU A 105 -6.38 4.96 -5.62
C LEU A 105 -7.76 4.32 -5.46
N ALA A 106 -8.31 4.24 -4.26
CA ALA A 106 -9.65 3.69 -4.04
C ALA A 106 -10.78 4.62 -4.54
N HIS A 107 -10.49 5.87 -4.90
CA HIS A 107 -11.51 6.87 -5.22
C HIS A 107 -12.28 6.60 -6.51
N TYR A 108 -11.77 5.79 -7.44
CA TYR A 108 -12.50 5.46 -8.68
C TYR A 108 -13.58 4.40 -8.47
N LEU A 109 -13.59 3.70 -7.33
CA LEU A 109 -14.53 2.61 -7.05
C LEU A 109 -15.98 3.11 -6.94
N SER A 110 -16.94 2.20 -7.18
CA SER A 110 -18.37 2.45 -6.91
C SER A 110 -18.60 2.66 -5.41
N SER A 111 -19.74 3.25 -5.03
CA SER A 111 -20.04 3.56 -3.62
C SER A 111 -19.99 2.31 -2.73
N ASP A 112 -20.62 1.23 -3.16
CA ASP A 112 -20.67 -0.03 -2.39
C ASP A 112 -19.28 -0.61 -2.13
N LEU A 113 -18.41 -0.57 -3.16
CA LEU A 113 -17.03 -1.05 -3.03
C LEU A 113 -16.18 -0.08 -2.20
N LYS A 114 -16.40 1.23 -2.33
CA LYS A 114 -15.75 2.23 -1.49
C LYS A 114 -16.04 1.99 -0.03
N ASP A 115 -17.27 1.67 0.36
CA ASP A 115 -17.60 1.42 1.76
C ASP A 115 -16.84 0.23 2.36
N VAL A 116 -16.72 -0.85 1.59
CA VAL A 116 -15.90 -2.02 1.97
C VAL A 116 -14.42 -1.62 2.10
N ILE A 117 -13.87 -0.96 1.08
CA ILE A 117 -12.44 -0.61 1.05
C ILE A 117 -12.08 0.46 2.09
N HIS A 118 -12.89 1.50 2.25
CA HIS A 118 -12.68 2.53 3.28
C HIS A 118 -12.79 1.94 4.68
N THR A 119 -13.66 0.96 4.91
CA THR A 119 -13.69 0.23 6.18
C THR A 119 -12.36 -0.47 6.45
N VAL A 120 -11.79 -1.14 5.45
CA VAL A 120 -10.47 -1.79 5.56
C VAL A 120 -9.37 -0.76 5.78
N ILE A 121 -9.35 0.34 5.02
CA ILE A 121 -8.37 1.43 5.17
C ILE A 121 -8.46 2.04 6.56
N LYS A 122 -9.67 2.27 7.09
CA LYS A 122 -9.89 2.86 8.42
C LYS A 122 -9.39 1.94 9.53
N ARG A 123 -9.68 0.64 9.45
CA ARG A 123 -9.17 -0.37 10.41
C ARG A 123 -7.64 -0.46 10.41
N ASN A 124 -7.03 -0.19 9.26
CA ASN A 124 -5.59 -0.26 9.05
C ASN A 124 -4.92 1.13 9.03
N GLY A 125 -5.64 2.19 9.38
CA GLY A 125 -5.24 3.58 9.19
C GLY A 125 -4.26 4.12 10.22
N SER A 126 -3.47 3.27 10.89
CA SER A 126 -2.54 3.68 11.95
C SER A 126 -1.48 4.67 11.47
N PHE A 127 -1.09 4.62 10.20
CA PHE A 127 -0.20 5.62 9.60
C PHE A 127 -0.84 7.00 9.43
N GLY A 128 -2.15 7.13 9.65
CA GLY A 128 -2.87 8.39 9.67
C GLY A 128 -2.81 9.11 11.03
N HIS A 129 -2.19 8.51 12.05
CA HIS A 129 -2.02 9.18 13.34
C HIS A 129 -1.15 10.45 13.20
N PRO A 130 -1.47 11.53 13.95
CA PRO A 130 -0.74 12.80 13.86
C PRO A 130 0.78 12.65 13.99
N GLU A 131 1.25 11.75 14.85
CA GLU A 131 2.66 11.45 15.06
C GLU A 131 3.31 10.88 13.79
N ASN A 132 2.65 9.94 13.13
CA ASN A 132 3.14 9.32 11.89
C ASN A 132 3.13 10.30 10.72
N VAL A 133 2.12 11.17 10.65
CA VAL A 133 2.07 12.26 9.68
C VAL A 133 3.26 13.22 9.90
N LEU A 134 3.55 13.59 11.14
CA LEU A 134 4.70 14.45 11.46
C LEU A 134 6.05 13.78 11.14
N ILE A 135 6.19 12.48 11.41
CA ILE A 135 7.38 11.70 11.02
C ILE A 135 7.58 11.74 9.49
N SER A 136 6.51 11.52 8.72
CA SER A 136 6.56 11.63 7.26
C SER A 136 6.93 13.04 6.80
N MET A 137 6.37 14.08 7.42
CA MET A 137 6.69 15.46 7.07
C MET A 137 8.15 15.83 7.39
N LEU A 138 8.71 15.33 8.50
CA LEU A 138 10.11 15.56 8.87
C LEU A 138 11.10 14.95 7.88
N ALA A 139 10.70 13.91 7.16
CA ALA A 139 11.52 13.24 6.17
C ALA A 139 11.22 13.67 4.71
N ASP A 140 10.35 14.67 4.51
CA ASP A 140 10.00 15.17 3.18
C ASP A 140 11.19 15.91 2.56
N ASP A 141 11.41 15.77 1.24
CA ASP A 141 12.51 16.41 0.53
C ASP A 141 12.40 17.95 0.54
N ARG A 142 11.18 18.48 0.70
CA ARG A 142 10.91 19.93 0.69
C ARG A 142 11.16 20.56 2.06
N ASN A 143 12.09 21.53 2.11
CA ASN A 143 12.49 22.21 3.35
C ASN A 143 11.31 22.80 4.13
N HIS A 144 10.40 23.51 3.45
CA HIS A 144 9.25 24.16 4.09
C HIS A 144 8.30 23.17 4.79
N ILE A 145 8.21 21.93 4.33
CA ILE A 145 7.39 20.89 4.97
C ILE A 145 8.06 20.39 6.24
N ARG A 146 9.37 20.14 6.19
CA ARG A 146 10.16 19.75 7.37
C ARG A 146 10.11 20.84 8.45
N GLU A 147 10.23 22.10 8.06
CA GLU A 147 10.08 23.25 8.95
C GLU A 147 8.68 23.31 9.57
N SER A 148 7.62 23.13 8.77
CA SER A 148 6.25 23.08 9.27
C SER A 148 6.05 21.97 10.32
N ALA A 149 6.63 20.78 10.08
CA ALA A 149 6.59 19.66 11.02
C ALA A 149 7.29 20.02 12.33
N LEU A 150 8.50 20.59 12.25
CA LEU A 150 9.26 21.03 13.42
C LEU A 150 8.48 22.07 14.23
N GLN A 151 7.89 23.08 13.59
CA GLN A 151 7.10 24.10 14.28
C GLN A 151 5.88 23.50 15.00
N ARG A 152 5.19 22.55 14.37
CA ARG A 152 4.06 21.83 14.99
C ARG A 152 4.51 21.04 16.23
N ILE A 153 5.66 20.36 16.16
CA ILE A 153 6.24 19.63 17.29
C ILE A 153 6.62 20.58 18.42
N LEU A 154 7.32 21.68 18.12
CA LEU A 154 7.72 22.67 19.11
C LEU A 154 6.51 23.30 19.80
N LYS A 155 5.46 23.64 19.03
CA LYS A 155 4.19 24.17 19.57
C LYS A 155 3.53 23.16 20.51
N ALA A 156 3.40 21.89 20.10
CA ALA A 156 2.81 20.85 20.93
C ALA A 156 3.59 20.61 22.24
N ARG A 157 4.93 20.66 22.19
CA ARG A 157 5.80 20.53 23.37
C ARG A 157 5.64 21.69 24.36
N LYS A 158 5.43 22.92 23.87
CA LYS A 158 5.17 24.09 24.73
C LYS A 158 3.86 23.95 25.50
N VAL A 159 2.79 23.51 24.83
CA VAL A 159 1.46 23.28 25.45
C VAL A 159 1.53 22.25 26.59
N LYS A 160 2.34 21.20 26.43
CA LYS A 160 2.47 20.13 27.42
C LYS A 160 3.22 20.57 28.70
N ARG A 161 3.99 21.67 28.66
CA ARG A 161 4.71 22.21 29.84
C ARG A 161 3.84 23.11 30.71
N SER A 162 2.74 23.66 30.19
CA SER A 162 1.81 24.52 30.92
C SER A 162 0.71 23.78 31.68
N THR A 163 0.56 22.47 31.47
CA THR A 163 -0.39 21.60 32.18
C THR A 163 0.38 20.51 32.92
N ALA A 164 0.16 20.37 34.23
CA ALA A 164 0.81 19.37 35.08
C ALA A 164 0.73 17.95 34.45
N PRO A 165 1.80 17.13 34.56
CA PRO A 165 1.86 15.85 33.87
C PRO A 165 0.86 14.85 34.48
N GLN A 166 -0.12 14.40 33.69
CA GLN A 166 -0.84 13.17 34.02
C GLN A 166 0.07 11.95 33.81
N PRO A 167 -0.04 10.89 34.64
CA PRO A 167 0.84 9.74 34.57
C PRO A 167 0.77 9.07 33.20
N LEU A 168 1.93 8.97 32.55
CA LEU A 168 2.13 8.32 31.26
C LEU A 168 1.85 6.82 31.38
N GLN A 169 0.62 6.39 31.10
CA GLN A 169 0.40 4.99 30.73
C GLN A 169 0.70 4.81 29.23
N ARG A 170 1.78 4.07 28.97
CA ARG A 170 2.12 3.33 27.73
C ARG A 170 2.55 4.14 26.50
N ILE A 171 3.84 4.50 26.45
CA ILE A 171 4.61 4.56 25.19
C ILE A 171 5.98 3.90 25.41
N ILE A 172 5.99 2.60 25.71
CA ILE A 172 7.17 1.75 25.49
C ILE A 172 6.65 0.41 24.98
N TYR A 173 6.25 0.33 23.71
CA TYR A 173 6.07 -0.97 23.01
C TYR A 173 5.92 -0.73 21.51
N LEU A 174 6.85 -0.06 20.81
CA LEU A 174 6.90 -0.13 19.33
C LEU A 174 8.31 0.06 18.76
N GLN A 175 9.36 -0.35 19.49
CA GLN A 175 10.74 -0.35 18.96
C GLN A 175 11.11 -1.62 18.16
N ARG A 176 10.12 -2.43 17.75
CA ARG A 176 10.31 -3.53 16.79
C ARG A 176 9.10 -3.67 15.87
N ILE A 177 8.86 -2.68 15.01
CA ILE A 177 8.05 -2.91 13.82
C ILE A 177 8.97 -3.63 12.82
N SER A 178 9.08 -4.95 12.98
CA SER A 178 9.64 -5.84 11.96
C SER A 178 8.86 -5.62 10.66
N VAL A 179 9.53 -5.77 9.52
CA VAL A 179 8.94 -5.76 8.16
C VAL A 179 7.66 -6.62 8.07
N SER A 180 7.51 -7.60 8.97
CA SER A 180 6.28 -8.40 9.17
C SER A 180 5.01 -7.58 9.50
N SER A 181 5.13 -6.46 10.22
CA SER A 181 3.97 -5.60 10.59
C SER A 181 3.47 -4.75 9.43
N ILE A 182 4.32 -4.47 8.44
CA ILE A 182 3.92 -3.78 7.21
C ILE A 182 3.09 -4.73 6.33
N TYR A 183 3.38 -6.03 6.37
CA TYR A 183 2.52 -7.02 5.72
C TYR A 183 1.15 -7.11 6.41
N GLN A 184 1.04 -6.84 7.73
CA GLN A 184 -0.26 -6.84 8.45
C GLN A 184 -1.28 -5.85 7.90
N LEU A 185 -0.86 -4.73 7.29
CA LEU A 185 -1.74 -3.79 6.58
C LEU A 185 -2.42 -4.39 5.34
N LEU A 186 -1.90 -5.50 4.84
CA LEU A 186 -2.47 -6.32 3.76
C LEU A 186 -2.98 -7.68 4.27
N THR A 187 -2.99 -7.94 5.60
CA THR A 187 -3.29 -9.29 6.15
C THR A 187 -4.65 -9.42 6.84
N PHE A 188 -5.60 -8.50 6.68
CA PHE A 188 -6.92 -8.65 7.32
C PHE A 188 -8.09 -8.36 6.39
N VAL A 189 -8.42 -9.39 5.60
CA VAL A 189 -9.70 -10.11 5.66
C VAL A 189 -9.38 -11.59 5.80
#